data_AF-A0A5F4WA68-F1
#
_entry.id   AF-A0A5F4WA68-F1
#
_cell.length_a   1.000
_cell.length_b   1.000
_cell.length_c   1.000
_cell.angle_alpha   90.00
_cell.angle_beta   90.00
_cell.angle_gamma   90.00
#
_symmetry.space_group_name_H-M   'P 1'
#
loop_
_entity.id
_entity.type
_entity.pdbx_description
1 polymer ?
#
loop_
_entity_poly.entity_id
_entity_poly.type
_entity_poly.pdbx_seq_one_letter_code
_entity_poly.pdbx_strand_id
1 'polypeptide(L)'
;MRPQPPRIPAWGCLQKLQPLMSLRLLEKKGPCPERLPGSGAGRAGLPWAPSLHPLPAQVSYMKQKGLGGAMVWALDLDDFAGFSCNQGQYPLIQTLRRELSFVVLLLLQCCSAYKLVCYYTSWSQYREGDGSCFPDAIDRSLCTHIIYSFANISNDHIDTWEWNDVTLYDTLNTLKNRNPNLKTLLSVGGWNFGSQRFSKIASNTQSRRTFIKSVPPFLRTHGFDGLDLAWLYPGRRDKQHFTTLIKEMKAEFAKEAQQGKEQLLLSAAVSAGKVTIDSSYDIARISQHLDFISIMTYDFHGAWRGTTGHHSPLFRGQEDASPDRFSNADYAVGYMLRLGAPASKLLMGIPTFGKSFTLASSETGVGAPVSGPGIPGRFTKEAGTLAYYEICDFLHGATVHRILGQQVPYATKGNQWVGYDDQESVKSKVQYLKDRQLAGAMVWALDLDDFQGSFCGRDLRFPLINAVKDALAAT
;
A
#
# COMPACT_ATOMS: atom_id res chain seq x y z
N MET A 1 -62.35 -44.44 -11.07
CA MET A 1 -61.72 -43.61 -10.04
C MET A 1 -60.57 -44.39 -9.42
N ARG A 2 -59.31 -44.00 -9.69
CA ARG A 2 -58.13 -44.49 -8.96
C ARG A 2 -57.70 -43.38 -7.98
N PRO A 3 -57.30 -43.69 -6.74
CA PRO A 3 -57.00 -42.66 -5.74
C PRO A 3 -55.69 -41.92 -6.08
N GLN A 4 -55.67 -40.60 -5.87
CA GLN A 4 -54.42 -39.84 -5.88
C GLN A 4 -53.59 -40.16 -4.62
N PRO A 5 -52.26 -40.26 -4.72
CA PRO A 5 -51.40 -40.36 -3.55
C PRO A 5 -51.33 -39.01 -2.80
N PRO A 6 -51.06 -39.00 -1.49
CA PRO A 6 -51.07 -37.79 -0.68
C PRO A 6 -49.92 -36.85 -1.07
N ARG A 7 -50.22 -35.55 -1.20
CA ARG A 7 -49.24 -34.49 -1.44
C ARG A 7 -48.42 -34.25 -0.15
N ILE A 8 -47.10 -34.35 -0.25
CA ILE A 8 -46.17 -34.00 0.84
C ILE A 8 -45.85 -32.50 0.75
N PRO A 9 -45.94 -31.72 1.86
CA PRO A 9 -45.52 -30.31 1.87
C PRO A 9 -44.04 -30.14 1.53
N ALA A 10 -43.68 -29.04 0.84
CA ALA A 10 -42.31 -28.77 0.35
C ALA A 10 -41.19 -28.91 1.40
N TRP A 11 -41.49 -28.65 2.68
CA TRP A 11 -40.52 -28.81 3.78
C TRP A 11 -40.25 -30.28 4.17
N GLY A 12 -41.23 -31.18 3.97
CA GLY A 12 -41.09 -32.60 4.32
C GLY A 12 -40.25 -33.41 3.32
N CYS A 13 -40.08 -32.91 2.08
CA CYS A 13 -39.27 -33.57 1.05
C CYS A 13 -37.76 -33.40 1.34
N LEU A 14 -37.34 -32.18 1.73
CA LEU A 14 -35.94 -31.87 2.09
C LEU A 14 -35.44 -32.74 3.25
N GLN A 15 -36.25 -32.93 4.31
CA GLN A 15 -35.90 -33.78 5.45
C GLN A 15 -35.84 -35.28 5.09
N LYS A 16 -36.53 -35.74 4.03
CA LYS A 16 -36.51 -37.15 3.59
C LYS A 16 -35.38 -37.47 2.61
N LEU A 17 -34.93 -36.50 1.81
CA LEU A 17 -33.80 -36.68 0.88
C LEU A 17 -32.43 -36.50 1.57
N GLN A 18 -32.35 -35.64 2.60
CA GLN A 18 -31.10 -35.39 3.34
C GLN A 18 -30.43 -36.65 3.94
N PRO A 19 -31.14 -37.65 4.50
CA PRO A 19 -30.50 -38.85 5.04
C PRO A 19 -29.89 -39.77 3.97
N LEU A 20 -30.31 -39.64 2.70
CA LEU A 20 -29.90 -40.51 1.60
C LEU A 20 -28.65 -40.01 0.87
N MET A 21 -28.34 -38.71 0.95
CA MET A 21 -27.11 -38.12 0.43
C MET A 21 -26.06 -37.95 1.53
N SER A 22 -24.89 -38.59 1.36
CA SER A 22 -23.72 -38.33 2.21
C SER A 22 -22.86 -37.22 1.58
N LEU A 23 -22.72 -36.07 2.26
CA LEU A 23 -21.82 -34.98 1.87
C LEU A 23 -20.43 -35.26 2.45
N ARG A 24 -19.40 -35.40 1.61
CA ARG A 24 -18.00 -35.50 2.08
C ARG A 24 -17.29 -34.16 1.90
N LEU A 25 -16.67 -33.70 2.98
CA LEU A 25 -15.84 -32.49 2.99
C LEU A 25 -14.44 -32.87 2.50
N LEU A 26 -13.92 -32.16 1.49
CA LEU A 26 -12.56 -32.35 0.99
C LEU A 26 -11.61 -31.45 1.78
N GLU A 27 -10.71 -32.04 2.55
CA GLU A 27 -9.56 -31.34 3.13
C GLU A 27 -8.42 -31.19 2.10
N LYS A 28 -7.78 -30.02 2.11
CA LYS A 28 -6.65 -29.66 1.24
C LYS A 28 -5.39 -30.37 1.74
N LYS A 29 -4.93 -31.45 1.10
CA LYS A 29 -3.65 -32.10 1.42
C LYS A 29 -2.47 -31.34 0.78
N GLY A 30 -1.61 -30.76 1.63
CA GLY A 30 -0.20 -30.43 1.33
C GLY A 30 0.73 -31.65 1.53
N PRO A 31 2.03 -31.55 1.20
CA PRO A 31 2.78 -32.58 0.49
C PRO A 31 3.20 -33.80 1.35
N CYS A 32 3.43 -34.92 0.65
CA CYS A 32 3.82 -36.22 1.20
C CYS A 32 5.01 -36.16 2.17
N PRO A 33 5.00 -36.95 3.25
CA PRO A 33 6.21 -37.50 3.82
C PRO A 33 6.51 -38.89 3.23
N GLU A 34 7.81 -39.19 3.19
CA GLU A 34 8.44 -40.43 2.71
C GLU A 34 7.91 -41.70 3.41
N ARG A 35 8.10 -42.82 2.72
CA ARG A 35 7.60 -44.16 3.02
C ARG A 35 8.73 -44.97 3.70
N LEU A 36 8.49 -45.67 4.82
CA LEU A 36 8.48 -47.16 5.04
C LEU A 36 8.97 -47.51 6.48
N PRO A 37 8.83 -48.74 7.01
CA PRO A 37 7.73 -49.73 6.94
C PRO A 37 7.36 -50.42 8.31
N GLY A 38 6.17 -51.04 8.37
CA GLY A 38 5.78 -52.13 9.30
C GLY A 38 5.56 -51.71 10.77
N SER A 39 4.63 -52.25 11.57
CA SER A 39 3.77 -53.44 11.54
C SER A 39 2.77 -53.29 12.70
N GLY A 40 1.56 -53.85 12.60
CA GLY A 40 0.78 -54.18 13.80
C GLY A 40 -0.69 -53.74 13.76
N ALA A 41 -1.56 -54.73 13.65
CA ALA A 41 -3.00 -54.62 13.65
C ALA A 41 -3.58 -54.10 14.98
N GLY A 42 -4.67 -53.33 14.90
CA GLY A 42 -5.54 -53.01 16.02
C GLY A 42 -6.86 -52.44 15.53
N ARG A 43 -7.91 -53.26 15.54
CA ARG A 43 -9.29 -52.82 15.29
C ARG A 43 -9.72 -51.83 16.38
N ALA A 44 -10.18 -50.65 15.98
CA ALA A 44 -11.12 -49.86 16.76
C ALA A 44 -12.21 -49.36 15.80
N GLY A 45 -13.37 -50.00 15.85
CA GLY A 45 -14.57 -49.46 15.21
C GLY A 45 -15.11 -48.29 16.04
N LEU A 46 -15.57 -47.25 15.36
CA LEU A 46 -16.55 -46.29 15.87
C LEU A 46 -17.58 -46.00 14.76
N PRO A 47 -18.84 -45.77 15.13
CA PRO A 47 -20.01 -46.02 14.29
C PRO A 47 -20.31 -44.87 13.31
N TRP A 48 -20.87 -45.26 12.17
CA TRP A 48 -21.34 -44.35 11.13
C TRP A 48 -22.68 -43.72 11.56
N ALA A 49 -22.70 -42.40 11.71
CA ALA A 49 -23.92 -41.63 11.87
C ALA A 49 -24.09 -40.69 10.66
N PRO A 50 -25.24 -40.68 9.97
CA PRO A 50 -25.55 -39.64 8.99
C PRO A 50 -25.57 -38.29 9.70
N SER A 51 -24.95 -37.26 9.11
CA SER A 51 -24.97 -35.92 9.71
C SER A 51 -26.41 -35.38 9.68
N LEU A 52 -27.02 -35.22 10.86
CA LEU A 52 -28.39 -34.73 11.04
C LEU A 52 -28.56 -33.21 10.77
N HIS A 53 -27.54 -32.54 10.26
CA HIS A 53 -27.58 -31.08 10.08
C HIS A 53 -28.22 -30.69 8.74
N PRO A 54 -29.12 -29.70 8.73
CA PRO A 54 -29.66 -29.10 7.50
C PRO A 54 -28.54 -28.64 6.54
N LEU A 55 -28.73 -28.80 5.23
CA LEU A 55 -27.78 -28.36 4.19
C LEU A 55 -27.26 -26.91 4.41
N PRO A 56 -28.10 -25.92 4.83
CA PRO A 56 -27.61 -24.57 5.15
C PRO A 56 -26.57 -24.50 6.28
N ALA A 57 -26.67 -25.40 7.28
CA ALA A 57 -25.71 -25.47 8.38
C ALA A 57 -24.37 -26.06 7.91
N GLN A 58 -24.41 -27.05 7.01
CA GLN A 58 -23.21 -27.61 6.39
C GLN A 58 -22.50 -26.58 5.50
N VAL A 59 -23.25 -25.81 4.72
CA VAL A 59 -22.68 -24.72 3.91
C VAL A 59 -22.08 -23.61 4.78
N SER A 60 -22.74 -23.23 5.88
CA SER A 60 -22.18 -22.27 6.85
C SER A 60 -20.87 -22.77 7.47
N TYR A 61 -20.78 -24.06 7.79
CA TYR A 61 -19.55 -24.68 8.30
C TYR A 61 -18.41 -24.62 7.27
N MET A 62 -18.69 -24.98 6.01
CA MET A 62 -17.70 -24.88 4.92
C MET A 62 -17.19 -23.45 4.73
N LYS A 63 -18.09 -22.46 4.83
CA LYS A 63 -17.75 -21.03 4.77
C LYS A 63 -16.84 -20.61 5.93
N GLN A 64 -17.15 -21.00 7.16
CA GLN A 64 -16.35 -20.65 8.34
C GLN A 64 -14.94 -21.27 8.32
N LYS A 65 -14.79 -22.43 7.68
CA LYS A 65 -13.52 -23.16 7.59
C LYS A 65 -12.73 -22.91 6.31
N GLY A 66 -13.24 -22.08 5.39
CA GLY A 66 -12.54 -21.74 4.14
C GLY A 66 -12.35 -22.94 3.20
N LEU A 67 -13.29 -23.88 3.18
CA LEU A 67 -13.21 -25.08 2.33
C LEU A 67 -13.57 -24.75 0.88
N GLY A 68 -12.80 -25.27 -0.08
CA GLY A 68 -12.87 -24.87 -1.49
C GLY A 68 -14.06 -25.40 -2.30
N GLY A 69 -14.93 -26.22 -1.71
CA GLY A 69 -16.11 -26.77 -2.38
C GLY A 69 -16.70 -27.98 -1.67
N ALA A 70 -17.77 -28.53 -2.23
CA ALA A 70 -18.43 -29.74 -1.76
C ALA A 70 -18.46 -30.80 -2.87
N MET A 71 -18.22 -32.07 -2.52
CA MET A 71 -18.42 -33.20 -3.43
C MET A 71 -19.79 -33.83 -3.16
N VAL A 72 -20.59 -33.99 -4.22
CA VAL A 72 -21.86 -34.71 -4.18
C VAL A 72 -21.64 -36.12 -4.73
N TRP A 73 -21.88 -37.15 -3.91
CA TRP A 73 -21.52 -38.53 -4.25
C TRP A 73 -22.51 -39.23 -5.18
N ALA A 74 -23.82 -39.00 -4.99
CA ALA A 74 -24.89 -39.70 -5.71
C ALA A 74 -25.93 -38.69 -6.22
N LEU A 75 -25.71 -38.16 -7.41
CA LEU A 75 -26.58 -37.16 -8.06
C LEU A 75 -27.99 -37.68 -8.35
N ASP A 76 -28.10 -38.98 -8.58
CA ASP A 76 -29.32 -39.74 -8.87
C ASP A 76 -30.27 -39.85 -7.68
N LEU A 77 -29.79 -39.56 -6.46
CA LEU A 77 -30.60 -39.49 -5.25
C LEU A 77 -31.18 -38.09 -4.98
N ASP A 78 -30.84 -37.09 -5.79
CA ASP A 78 -31.59 -35.84 -5.85
C ASP A 78 -32.85 -36.05 -6.73
N ASP A 79 -33.84 -35.17 -6.67
CA ASP A 79 -35.02 -35.23 -7.54
C ASP A 79 -34.65 -34.82 -8.97
N PHE A 80 -33.86 -35.65 -9.66
CA PHE A 80 -33.24 -35.38 -10.95
C PHE A 80 -34.29 -35.19 -12.06
N ALA A 81 -35.44 -35.84 -11.93
CA ALA A 81 -36.54 -35.74 -12.88
C ALA A 81 -37.51 -34.59 -12.56
N GLY A 82 -37.45 -34.03 -11.35
CA GLY A 82 -38.26 -32.88 -10.91
C GLY A 82 -39.73 -33.20 -10.64
N PHE A 83 -40.07 -34.47 -10.49
CA PHE A 83 -41.45 -34.94 -10.30
C PHE A 83 -41.79 -35.30 -8.86
N SER A 84 -40.78 -35.45 -7.99
CA SER A 84 -40.94 -36.05 -6.67
C SER A 84 -41.19 -35.01 -5.57
N CYS A 85 -40.56 -33.83 -5.68
CA CYS A 85 -40.61 -32.78 -4.67
C CYS A 85 -41.21 -31.45 -5.15
N ASN A 86 -41.69 -31.37 -6.40
CA ASN A 86 -42.33 -30.17 -6.97
C ASN A 86 -41.47 -28.90 -6.88
N GLN A 87 -40.14 -29.06 -6.82
CA GLN A 87 -39.14 -27.99 -6.72
C GLN A 87 -38.27 -27.89 -7.99
N GLY A 88 -38.70 -28.52 -9.08
CA GLY A 88 -37.92 -28.62 -10.33
C GLY A 88 -36.81 -29.67 -10.24
N GLN A 89 -36.01 -29.79 -11.30
CA GLN A 89 -34.94 -30.80 -11.38
C GLN A 89 -33.77 -30.44 -10.46
N TYR A 90 -33.29 -31.42 -9.69
CA TYR A 90 -32.14 -31.32 -8.78
C TYR A 90 -32.25 -30.22 -7.70
N PRO A 91 -33.30 -30.20 -6.87
CA PRO A 91 -33.51 -29.14 -5.89
C PRO A 91 -32.39 -29.01 -4.85
N LEU A 92 -31.73 -30.11 -4.44
CA LEU A 92 -30.61 -30.05 -3.51
C LEU A 92 -29.37 -29.46 -4.18
N ILE A 93 -29.06 -29.86 -5.41
CA ILE A 93 -27.94 -29.30 -6.17
C ILE A 93 -28.19 -27.83 -6.52
N GLN A 94 -29.41 -27.45 -6.86
CA GLN A 94 -29.77 -26.05 -7.09
C GLN A 94 -29.63 -25.22 -5.81
N THR A 95 -30.00 -25.76 -4.65
CA THR A 95 -29.82 -25.10 -3.36
C THR A 95 -28.33 -24.98 -3.01
N LEU A 96 -27.57 -26.07 -3.14
CA LEU A 96 -26.12 -26.06 -2.95
C LEU A 96 -25.44 -25.04 -3.87
N ARG A 97 -25.82 -25.03 -5.16
CA ARG A 97 -25.36 -24.05 -6.14
C ARG A 97 -25.74 -22.65 -5.71
N ARG A 98 -26.97 -22.36 -5.29
CA ARG A 98 -27.38 -21.02 -4.84
C ARG A 98 -26.59 -20.55 -3.61
N GLU A 99 -26.46 -21.39 -2.60
CA GLU A 99 -25.77 -21.06 -1.35
C GLU A 99 -24.25 -20.92 -1.51
N LEU A 100 -23.66 -21.65 -2.48
CA LEU A 100 -22.27 -21.49 -2.93
C LEU A 100 -22.10 -20.38 -3.97
N SER A 101 -23.11 -20.03 -4.79
CA SER A 101 -23.02 -18.97 -5.80
C SER A 101 -23.01 -17.57 -5.18
N PHE A 102 -23.49 -17.41 -3.94
CA PHE A 102 -23.21 -16.21 -3.15
C PHE A 102 -21.70 -15.95 -2.99
N VAL A 103 -20.84 -16.99 -3.10
CA VAL A 103 -19.39 -16.85 -3.13
C VAL A 103 -18.89 -16.30 -4.47
N VAL A 104 -19.59 -16.54 -5.59
CA VAL A 104 -19.20 -15.98 -6.90
C VAL A 104 -19.47 -14.47 -6.97
N LEU A 105 -20.51 -13.96 -6.30
CA LEU A 105 -20.69 -12.50 -6.13
C LEU A 105 -19.68 -11.88 -5.14
N LEU A 106 -19.14 -12.68 -4.21
CA LEU A 106 -18.01 -12.30 -3.33
C LEU A 106 -16.64 -12.51 -4.00
N LEU A 107 -16.61 -13.17 -5.16
CA LEU A 107 -15.48 -13.31 -6.08
C LEU A 107 -15.67 -12.49 -7.35
N LEU A 108 -16.56 -11.50 -7.34
CA LEU A 108 -16.16 -10.23 -7.94
C LEU A 108 -14.92 -9.83 -7.16
N GLN A 109 -13.74 -10.21 -7.67
CA GLN A 109 -12.54 -9.43 -7.44
C GLN A 109 -13.00 -8.00 -7.68
N CYS A 110 -13.26 -7.29 -6.59
CA CYS A 110 -13.29 -5.85 -6.60
C CYS A 110 -11.93 -5.55 -7.19
N CYS A 111 -11.91 -5.23 -8.48
CA CYS A 111 -10.74 -4.74 -9.16
C CYS A 111 -10.52 -3.35 -8.53
N SER A 112 -10.09 -3.35 -7.27
CA SER A 112 -9.70 -2.17 -6.56
C SER A 112 -8.44 -1.76 -7.28
N ALA A 113 -8.59 -0.84 -8.23
CA ALA A 113 -7.47 -0.23 -8.91
C ALA A 113 -6.46 0.21 -7.85
N TYR A 114 -5.21 -0.22 -8.01
CA TYR A 114 -4.14 0.16 -7.10
C TYR A 114 -4.04 1.68 -7.06
N LYS A 115 -3.78 2.24 -5.87
CA LYS A 115 -3.48 3.65 -5.72
C LYS A 115 -2.04 3.90 -6.16
N LEU A 116 -1.86 4.80 -7.11
CA LEU A 116 -0.59 5.46 -7.36
C LEU A 116 -0.67 6.88 -6.81
N VAL A 117 0.00 7.11 -5.69
CA VAL A 117 -0.01 8.38 -4.95
C VAL A 117 1.32 9.07 -5.16
N CYS A 118 1.31 10.28 -5.70
CA CYS A 118 2.53 10.97 -6.11
C CYS A 118 2.69 12.28 -5.36
N TYR A 119 3.84 12.50 -4.72
CA TYR A 119 4.14 13.76 -4.07
C TYR A 119 4.70 14.78 -5.08
N TYR A 120 4.15 15.99 -5.04
CA TYR A 120 4.68 17.18 -5.73
C TYR A 120 5.25 18.14 -4.69
N THR A 121 6.46 18.63 -4.91
CA THR A 121 7.12 19.54 -3.96
C THR A 121 7.06 20.99 -4.42
N SER A 122 6.59 21.89 -3.55
CA SER A 122 6.41 23.31 -3.87
C SER A 122 7.74 24.02 -4.15
N TRP A 123 8.84 23.57 -3.55
CA TRP A 123 10.17 24.14 -3.77
C TRP A 123 10.82 23.69 -5.07
N SER A 124 10.23 22.74 -5.82
CA SER A 124 10.73 22.37 -7.14
C SER A 124 10.65 23.52 -8.16
N GLN A 125 9.81 24.52 -7.91
CA GLN A 125 9.74 25.78 -8.67
C GLN A 125 11.07 26.56 -8.67
N TYR A 126 11.89 26.39 -7.64
CA TYR A 126 13.14 27.15 -7.45
C TYR A 126 14.36 26.49 -8.10
N ARG A 127 14.21 25.29 -8.67
CA ARG A 127 15.30 24.67 -9.44
C ARG A 127 15.53 25.43 -10.74
N GLU A 128 16.77 25.45 -11.20
CA GLU A 128 17.17 26.19 -12.39
C GLU A 128 16.86 25.43 -13.68
N GLY A 129 16.53 26.17 -14.74
CA GLY A 129 16.35 25.62 -16.09
C GLY A 129 15.36 24.45 -16.14
N ASP A 130 15.75 23.37 -16.82
CA ASP A 130 14.92 22.19 -17.04
C ASP A 130 14.61 21.38 -15.76
N GLY A 131 15.26 21.69 -14.64
CA GLY A 131 14.93 21.12 -13.33
C GLY A 131 13.76 21.82 -12.63
N SER A 132 13.34 23.00 -13.10
CA SER A 132 12.19 23.72 -12.55
C SER A 132 10.89 22.98 -12.89
N CYS A 133 10.08 22.71 -11.88
CA CYS A 133 8.81 21.99 -12.04
C CYS A 133 7.67 22.79 -11.43
N PHE A 134 6.63 23.03 -12.22
CA PHE A 134 5.36 23.63 -11.80
C PHE A 134 4.24 22.60 -11.96
N PRO A 135 3.08 22.77 -11.28
CA PRO A 135 2.02 21.76 -11.31
C PRO A 135 1.44 21.49 -12.70
N ASP A 136 1.50 22.45 -13.61
CA ASP A 136 1.05 22.34 -15.01
C ASP A 136 1.94 21.43 -15.87
N ALA A 137 3.20 21.19 -15.45
CA ALA A 137 4.07 20.20 -16.07
C ALA A 137 3.63 18.76 -15.79
N ILE A 138 2.79 18.51 -14.77
CA ILE A 138 2.41 17.17 -14.36
C ILE A 138 1.38 16.57 -15.33
N ASP A 139 1.64 15.34 -15.79
CA ASP A 139 0.62 14.58 -16.53
C ASP A 139 -0.51 14.15 -15.58
N ARG A 140 -1.69 14.77 -15.76
CA ARG A 140 -2.92 14.51 -15.00
C ARG A 140 -3.40 13.05 -14.98
N SER A 141 -2.94 12.21 -15.91
CA SER A 141 -3.29 10.79 -16.01
C SER A 141 -2.25 9.86 -15.39
N LEU A 142 -1.14 10.41 -14.90
CA LEU A 142 -0.01 9.65 -14.38
C LEU A 142 -0.34 9.00 -13.04
N CYS A 143 -0.97 9.75 -12.13
CA CYS A 143 -1.22 9.32 -10.76
C CYS A 143 -2.73 9.34 -10.45
N THR A 144 -3.14 8.44 -9.55
CA THR A 144 -4.53 8.43 -9.03
C THR A 144 -4.75 9.54 -8.00
N HIS A 145 -3.70 9.83 -7.21
CA HIS A 145 -3.69 10.90 -6.24
C HIS A 145 -2.41 11.72 -6.38
N ILE A 146 -2.50 13.04 -6.26
CA ILE A 146 -1.34 13.92 -6.13
C ILE A 146 -1.39 14.59 -4.76
N ILE A 147 -0.28 14.55 -4.03
CA ILE A 147 -0.14 15.18 -2.73
C ILE A 147 0.78 16.39 -2.88
N TYR A 148 0.26 17.59 -2.57
CA TYR A 148 1.04 18.82 -2.54
C TYR A 148 1.84 18.90 -1.23
N SER A 149 3.16 19.03 -1.33
CA SER A 149 4.09 19.17 -0.22
C SER A 149 4.74 20.55 -0.22
N PHE A 150 4.56 21.40 0.80
CA PHE A 150 3.74 21.21 2.00
C PHE A 150 3.01 22.51 2.37
N ALA A 151 1.92 22.37 3.12
CA ALA A 151 1.36 23.43 3.93
C ALA A 151 2.12 23.60 5.25
N ASN A 152 1.86 24.73 5.89
CA ASN A 152 2.40 25.13 7.19
C ASN A 152 1.35 25.01 8.30
N ILE A 153 1.79 25.23 9.54
CA ILE A 153 0.93 25.48 10.70
C ILE A 153 1.41 26.76 11.37
N SER A 154 0.49 27.72 11.50
CA SER A 154 0.71 29.03 12.11
C SER A 154 -0.43 29.35 13.07
N ASN A 155 -0.12 29.79 14.29
CA ASN A 155 -1.11 30.11 15.32
C ASN A 155 -2.17 29.01 15.53
N ASP A 156 -1.72 27.75 15.57
CA ASP A 156 -2.56 26.55 15.68
C ASP A 156 -3.58 26.38 14.53
N HIS A 157 -3.39 27.04 13.38
CA HIS A 157 -4.18 26.88 12.16
C HIS A 157 -3.32 26.32 11.03
N ILE A 158 -3.91 25.60 10.10
CA ILE A 158 -3.26 25.31 8.81
C ILE A 158 -3.02 26.62 8.05
N ASP A 159 -1.88 26.74 7.40
CA ASP A 159 -1.45 27.96 6.71
C ASP A 159 -0.62 27.62 5.46
N THR A 160 -0.39 28.58 4.58
CA THR A 160 0.54 28.45 3.45
C THR A 160 1.99 28.42 3.94
N TRP A 161 2.85 27.71 3.21
CA TRP A 161 4.29 27.67 3.44
C TRP A 161 5.03 28.65 2.52
N GLU A 162 4.77 28.58 1.22
CA GLU A 162 5.34 29.48 0.20
C GLU A 162 4.46 30.69 -0.05
N TRP A 163 5.08 31.80 -0.44
CA TRP A 163 4.40 33.07 -0.74
C TRP A 163 3.40 32.98 -1.89
N ASN A 164 3.57 32.01 -2.80
CA ASN A 164 2.72 31.79 -3.97
C ASN A 164 1.94 30.47 -3.92
N ASP A 165 1.87 29.81 -2.76
CA ASP A 165 1.17 28.52 -2.61
C ASP A 165 -0.27 28.58 -3.12
N VAL A 166 -1.01 29.67 -2.87
CA VAL A 166 -2.41 29.81 -3.34
C VAL A 166 -2.51 29.66 -4.86
N THR A 167 -1.56 30.23 -5.62
CA THR A 167 -1.50 30.12 -7.08
C THR A 167 -1.14 28.68 -7.51
N LEU A 168 -0.21 28.04 -6.81
CA LEU A 168 0.20 26.67 -7.11
C LEU A 168 -0.89 25.65 -6.74
N TYR A 169 -1.64 25.89 -5.66
CA TYR A 169 -2.82 25.11 -5.27
C TYR A 169 -3.88 25.16 -6.36
N ASP A 170 -4.20 26.36 -6.86
CA ASP A 170 -5.17 26.53 -7.95
C ASP A 170 -4.71 25.77 -9.20
N THR A 171 -3.46 26.01 -9.62
CA THR A 171 -2.86 25.36 -10.80
C THR A 171 -2.92 23.83 -10.68
N LEU A 172 -2.52 23.25 -9.54
CA LEU A 172 -2.58 21.81 -9.32
C LEU A 172 -4.02 21.29 -9.38
N ASN A 173 -4.97 21.98 -8.74
CA ASN A 173 -6.35 21.53 -8.69
C ASN A 173 -7.06 21.65 -10.05
N THR A 174 -6.60 22.53 -10.95
CA THR A 174 -7.12 22.60 -12.33
C THR A 174 -6.86 21.31 -13.13
N LEU A 175 -5.89 20.48 -12.74
CA LEU A 175 -5.64 19.18 -13.37
C LEU A 175 -6.89 18.27 -13.32
N LYS A 176 -7.71 18.41 -12.26
CA LYS A 176 -8.96 17.66 -12.09
C LYS A 176 -10.03 18.02 -13.12
N ASN A 177 -10.00 19.23 -13.70
CA ASN A 177 -10.94 19.64 -14.75
C ASN A 177 -10.85 18.75 -15.99
N ARG A 178 -9.68 18.17 -16.25
CA ARG A 178 -9.42 17.27 -17.39
C ARG A 178 -9.31 15.79 -16.98
N ASN A 179 -9.27 15.49 -15.68
CA ASN A 179 -9.35 14.15 -15.12
C ASN A 179 -10.15 14.19 -13.80
N PRO A 180 -11.49 14.09 -13.84
CA PRO A 180 -12.32 14.17 -12.65
C PRO A 180 -12.10 13.05 -11.61
N ASN A 181 -11.40 11.97 -11.99
CA ASN A 181 -11.08 10.87 -11.09
C ASN A 181 -9.80 11.12 -10.26
N LEU A 182 -8.98 12.10 -10.66
CA LEU A 182 -7.78 12.49 -9.92
C LEU A 182 -8.19 13.10 -8.57
N LYS A 183 -7.54 12.65 -7.50
CA LYS A 183 -7.70 13.23 -6.17
C LYS A 183 -6.45 14.03 -5.78
N THR A 184 -6.65 15.22 -5.22
CA THR A 184 -5.56 16.08 -4.74
C THR A 184 -5.63 16.17 -3.22
N LEU A 185 -4.51 15.96 -2.53
CA LEU A 185 -4.40 16.15 -1.09
C LEU A 185 -3.36 17.22 -0.79
N LEU A 186 -3.53 17.91 0.33
CA LEU A 186 -2.54 18.82 0.87
C LEU A 186 -1.80 18.14 2.01
N SER A 187 -0.47 18.05 1.93
CA SER A 187 0.34 17.52 3.02
C SER A 187 0.81 18.63 3.93
N VAL A 188 0.77 18.40 5.24
CA VAL A 188 1.30 19.32 6.26
C VAL A 188 2.39 18.62 7.06
N GLY A 189 3.55 19.27 7.18
CA GLY A 189 4.72 18.71 7.85
C GLY A 189 5.94 18.61 6.94
N GLY A 190 6.57 17.43 6.91
CA GLY A 190 7.84 17.20 6.24
C GLY A 190 9.05 17.35 7.16
N TRP A 191 10.23 17.03 6.64
CA TRP A 191 11.47 17.02 7.41
C TRP A 191 11.84 18.40 7.98
N ASN A 192 11.82 19.43 7.12
CA ASN A 192 12.21 20.81 7.50
C ASN A 192 11.19 21.50 8.42
N PHE A 193 9.95 21.00 8.46
CA PHE A 193 8.92 21.49 9.39
C PHE A 193 9.24 21.13 10.85
N GLY A 194 9.97 20.03 11.05
CA GLY A 194 10.33 19.50 12.36
C GLY A 194 9.13 18.95 13.14
N SER A 195 9.37 18.53 14.38
CA SER A 195 8.36 17.86 15.21
C SER A 195 7.73 18.74 16.30
N GLN A 196 8.34 19.88 16.62
CA GLN A 196 7.95 20.67 17.78
C GLN A 196 6.56 21.30 17.63
N ARG A 197 6.23 21.81 16.44
CA ARG A 197 4.90 22.40 16.15
C ARG A 197 3.80 21.37 16.30
N PHE A 198 3.98 20.19 15.70
CA PHE A 198 3.05 19.08 15.86
C PHE A 198 2.89 18.62 17.31
N SER A 199 4.01 18.45 18.04
CA SER A 199 3.96 18.04 19.45
C SER A 199 3.19 19.05 20.31
N LYS A 200 3.41 20.36 20.09
CA LYS A 200 2.67 21.43 20.78
C LYS A 200 1.16 21.36 20.51
N ILE A 201 0.75 21.27 19.23
CA ILE A 201 -0.68 21.23 18.91
C ILE A 201 -1.32 19.94 19.38
N ALA A 202 -0.67 18.78 19.20
CA ALA A 202 -1.28 17.49 19.45
C ALA A 202 -1.44 17.20 20.95
N SER A 203 -0.51 17.69 21.78
CA SER A 203 -0.55 17.52 23.24
C SER A 203 -1.59 18.39 23.94
N ASN A 204 -1.98 19.53 23.38
CA ASN A 204 -2.97 20.43 23.96
C ASN A 204 -4.34 20.27 23.29
N THR A 205 -5.39 19.95 24.06
CA THR A 205 -6.75 19.73 23.52
C THR A 205 -7.33 20.95 22.81
N GLN A 206 -7.09 22.16 23.30
CA GLN A 206 -7.61 23.37 22.68
C GLN A 206 -6.88 23.66 21.37
N SER A 207 -5.53 23.66 21.37
CA SER A 207 -4.74 23.85 20.15
C SER A 207 -5.03 22.78 19.09
N ARG A 208 -5.13 21.51 19.49
CA ARG A 208 -5.50 20.41 18.60
C ARG A 208 -6.86 20.65 17.94
N ARG A 209 -7.86 21.07 18.73
CA ARG A 209 -9.20 21.35 18.23
C ARG A 209 -9.23 22.57 17.30
N THR A 210 -8.46 23.61 17.60
CA THR A 210 -8.30 24.79 16.74
C THR A 210 -7.73 24.36 15.39
N PHE A 211 -6.63 23.58 15.40
CA PHE A 211 -6.01 23.08 14.19
C PHE A 211 -6.99 22.23 13.37
N ILE A 212 -7.61 21.21 13.97
CA ILE A 212 -8.57 20.32 13.30
C ILE A 212 -9.71 21.11 12.65
N LYS A 213 -10.25 22.13 13.32
CA LYS A 213 -11.34 22.95 12.78
C LYS A 213 -10.90 23.88 11.65
N SER A 214 -9.63 24.29 11.63
CA SER A 214 -9.08 25.14 10.57
C SER A 214 -8.92 24.41 9.23
N VAL A 215 -8.75 23.08 9.28
CA VAL A 215 -8.37 22.27 8.10
C VAL A 215 -9.49 22.17 7.05
N PRO A 216 -10.71 21.69 7.36
CA PRO A 216 -11.75 21.54 6.33
C PRO A 216 -12.03 22.81 5.52
N PRO A 217 -12.25 24.00 6.12
CA PRO A 217 -12.53 25.20 5.33
C PRO A 217 -11.33 25.60 4.46
N PHE A 218 -10.09 25.42 4.92
CA PHE A 218 -8.90 25.69 4.12
C PHE A 218 -8.82 24.77 2.90
N LEU A 219 -8.98 23.46 3.09
CA LEU A 219 -8.94 22.48 2.01
C LEU A 219 -10.03 22.75 0.97
N ARG A 220 -11.26 23.02 1.41
CA ARG A 220 -12.37 23.33 0.50
C ARG A 220 -12.15 24.63 -0.28
N THR A 221 -11.62 25.66 0.38
CA THR A 221 -11.31 26.95 -0.26
C THR A 221 -10.31 26.79 -1.40
N HIS A 222 -9.33 25.91 -1.22
CA HIS A 222 -8.29 25.64 -2.22
C HIS A 222 -8.54 24.39 -3.08
N GLY A 223 -9.76 23.85 -3.05
CA GLY A 223 -10.18 22.77 -3.95
C GLY A 223 -9.58 21.38 -3.66
N PHE A 224 -8.98 21.14 -2.50
CA PHE A 224 -8.39 19.84 -2.15
C PHE A 224 -9.44 18.80 -1.72
N ASP A 225 -9.15 17.53 -2.01
CA ASP A 225 -9.97 16.37 -1.67
C ASP A 225 -9.57 15.70 -0.34
N GLY A 226 -8.48 16.15 0.29
CA GLY A 226 -8.06 15.60 1.58
C GLY A 226 -6.78 16.19 2.16
N LEU A 227 -6.40 15.66 3.32
CA LEU A 227 -5.18 16.01 4.06
C LEU A 227 -4.24 14.80 4.15
N ASP A 228 -2.94 15.05 4.01
CA ASP A 228 -1.87 14.13 4.38
C ASP A 228 -1.08 14.67 5.58
N LEU A 229 -0.89 13.84 6.60
CA LEU A 229 -0.12 14.20 7.78
C LEU A 229 1.32 13.66 7.66
N ALA A 230 2.27 14.55 7.43
CA ALA A 230 3.70 14.21 7.35
C ALA A 230 4.46 14.67 8.61
N TRP A 231 4.03 14.24 9.80
CA TRP A 231 4.78 14.49 11.03
C TRP A 231 6.01 13.57 11.09
N LEU A 232 7.21 14.13 10.84
CA LEU A 232 8.46 13.37 10.79
C LEU A 232 9.39 13.73 11.98
N TYR A 233 9.33 13.04 13.13
CA TYR A 233 8.40 11.98 13.54
C TYR A 233 7.86 12.23 14.95
N PRO A 234 6.65 11.73 15.30
CA PRO A 234 6.15 11.80 16.68
C PRO A 234 7.14 11.18 17.65
N GLY A 235 7.50 11.88 18.73
CA GLY A 235 8.31 11.30 19.78
C GLY A 235 7.54 10.24 20.57
N ARG A 236 8.23 9.51 21.45
CA ARG A 236 7.61 8.48 22.31
C ARG A 236 6.41 9.00 23.11
N ARG A 237 6.47 10.25 23.57
CA ARG A 237 5.38 10.92 24.30
C ARG A 237 4.23 11.33 23.38
N ASP A 238 4.50 11.55 22.10
CA ASP A 238 3.53 12.00 21.11
C ASP A 238 2.71 10.86 20.50
N LYS A 239 3.11 9.59 20.71
CA LYS A 239 2.44 8.41 20.15
C LYS A 239 0.91 8.42 20.31
N GLN A 240 0.43 8.68 21.52
CA GLN A 240 -1.00 8.75 21.82
C GLN A 240 -1.64 10.06 21.33
N HIS A 241 -0.87 11.16 21.31
CA HIS A 241 -1.33 12.44 20.78
C HIS A 241 -1.54 12.40 19.27
N PHE A 242 -0.65 11.74 18.52
CA PHE A 242 -0.80 11.52 17.08
C PHE A 242 -2.03 10.65 16.76
N THR A 243 -2.24 9.58 17.55
CA THR A 243 -3.44 8.74 17.42
C THR A 243 -4.72 9.53 17.67
N THR A 244 -4.72 10.36 18.72
CA THR A 244 -5.85 11.24 19.05
C THR A 244 -6.11 12.27 17.96
N LEU A 245 -5.06 12.91 17.44
CA LEU A 245 -5.14 13.88 16.33
C LEU A 245 -5.79 13.25 15.09
N ILE A 246 -5.33 12.08 14.66
CA ILE A 246 -5.90 11.37 13.50
C ILE A 246 -7.38 11.02 13.73
N LYS A 247 -7.72 10.48 14.91
CA LYS A 247 -9.09 10.11 15.25
C LYS A 247 -10.03 11.31 15.22
N GLU A 248 -9.64 12.40 15.89
CA GLU A 248 -10.46 13.63 15.95
C GLU A 248 -10.56 14.31 14.58
N MET A 249 -9.50 14.31 13.77
CA MET A 249 -9.52 14.82 12.40
C MET A 249 -10.49 14.05 11.51
N LYS A 250 -10.47 12.71 11.53
CA LYS A 250 -11.41 11.89 10.75
C LYS A 250 -12.86 12.14 11.17
N ALA A 251 -13.11 12.34 12.47
CA ALA A 251 -14.43 12.68 12.99
C ALA A 251 -14.90 14.07 12.51
N GLU A 252 -14.02 15.07 12.47
CA GLU A 252 -14.35 16.40 11.93
C GLU A 252 -14.64 16.33 10.42
N PHE A 253 -13.89 15.54 9.65
CA PHE A 253 -14.16 15.33 8.22
C PHE A 253 -15.51 14.63 7.99
N ALA A 254 -15.84 13.62 8.81
CA ALA A 254 -17.14 12.97 8.74
C ALA A 254 -18.29 13.94 9.05
N LYS A 255 -18.08 14.85 10.02
CA LYS A 255 -19.04 15.89 10.39
C LYS A 255 -19.22 16.93 9.27
N GLU A 256 -18.13 17.39 8.65
CA GLU A 256 -18.19 18.34 7.52
C GLU A 256 -18.95 17.76 6.31
N ALA A 257 -18.82 16.45 6.08
CA ALA A 257 -19.47 15.75 4.98
C ALA A 257 -21.00 15.59 5.12
N GLN A 258 -21.57 15.73 6.33
CA GLN A 258 -23.01 15.51 6.60
C GLN A 258 -23.95 16.43 5.79
N GLN A 259 -23.41 17.45 5.12
CA GLN A 259 -24.15 18.38 4.26
C GLN A 259 -24.18 17.96 2.78
N GLY A 260 -24.05 16.65 2.48
CA GLY A 260 -24.12 16.11 1.11
C GLY A 260 -22.83 16.29 0.30
N LYS A 261 -21.72 16.61 0.97
CA LYS A 261 -20.39 16.72 0.34
C LYS A 261 -19.66 15.38 0.40
N GLU A 262 -18.84 15.09 -0.61
CA GLU A 262 -17.90 13.96 -0.53
C GLU A 262 -16.95 14.17 0.66
N GLN A 263 -16.81 13.15 1.51
CA GLN A 263 -15.95 13.26 2.70
C GLN A 263 -14.48 13.43 2.29
N LEU A 264 -13.79 14.38 2.94
CA LEU A 264 -12.35 14.59 2.76
C LEU A 264 -11.56 13.33 3.13
N LEU A 265 -10.55 13.02 2.32
CA LEU A 265 -9.59 11.95 2.58
C LEU A 265 -8.61 12.35 3.69
N LEU A 266 -8.22 11.39 4.52
CA LEU A 266 -7.17 11.57 5.53
C LEU A 266 -6.11 10.47 5.36
N SER A 267 -4.87 10.90 5.14
CA SER A 267 -3.71 10.01 5.00
C SER A 267 -2.56 10.46 5.90
N ALA A 268 -1.53 9.62 6.01
CA ALA A 268 -0.30 9.97 6.70
C ALA A 268 0.91 9.31 6.04
N ALA A 269 2.01 10.06 5.98
CA ALA A 269 3.34 9.54 5.69
C ALA A 269 4.01 9.07 6.99
N VAL A 270 4.48 7.82 7.01
CA VAL A 270 5.08 7.20 8.21
C VAL A 270 6.47 6.62 7.91
N SER A 271 7.30 6.57 8.94
CA SER A 271 8.64 5.97 8.85
C SER A 271 8.58 4.49 8.52
N ALA A 272 9.55 4.01 7.74
CA ALA A 272 9.83 2.59 7.57
C ALA A 272 10.79 2.01 8.63
N GLY A 273 11.42 2.85 9.45
CA GLY A 273 12.40 2.42 10.45
C GLY A 273 11.75 1.81 11.68
N LYS A 274 12.12 0.56 12.04
CA LYS A 274 11.53 -0.19 13.16
C LYS A 274 11.48 0.61 14.48
N VAL A 275 12.59 1.24 14.85
CA VAL A 275 12.69 2.00 16.12
C VAL A 275 11.72 3.19 16.14
N THR A 276 11.60 3.90 15.02
CA THR A 276 10.64 5.00 14.86
C THR A 276 9.22 4.46 14.88
N ILE A 277 8.93 3.36 14.17
CA ILE A 277 7.60 2.74 14.18
C ILE A 277 7.15 2.42 15.62
N ASP A 278 8.01 1.77 16.39
CA ASP A 278 7.73 1.35 17.76
C ASP A 278 7.52 2.52 18.72
N SER A 279 8.25 3.61 18.52
CA SER A 279 8.17 4.78 19.39
C SER A 279 7.06 5.76 19.01
N SER A 280 6.74 5.88 17.72
CA SER A 280 5.90 6.96 17.19
C SER A 280 4.44 6.58 16.92
N TYR A 281 4.13 5.31 16.61
CA TYR A 281 2.81 4.97 16.04
C TYR A 281 2.07 3.83 16.73
N ASP A 282 0.79 4.02 17.01
CA ASP A 282 -0.15 2.94 17.29
C ASP A 282 -0.80 2.49 15.98
N ILE A 283 -0.10 1.62 15.24
CA ILE A 283 -0.44 1.24 13.86
C ILE A 283 -1.87 0.71 13.73
N ALA A 284 -2.29 -0.19 14.62
CA ALA A 284 -3.64 -0.73 14.61
C ALA A 284 -4.71 0.36 14.77
N ARG A 285 -4.51 1.32 15.68
CA ARG A 285 -5.48 2.40 15.91
C ARG A 285 -5.50 3.45 14.81
N ILE A 286 -4.34 3.93 14.35
CA ILE A 286 -4.31 4.94 13.29
C ILE A 286 -4.90 4.40 11.98
N SER A 287 -4.68 3.11 11.68
CA SER A 287 -5.20 2.45 10.47
C SER A 287 -6.73 2.39 10.42
N GLN A 288 -7.43 2.49 11.54
CA GLN A 288 -8.90 2.54 11.58
C GLN A 288 -9.44 3.87 11.03
N HIS A 289 -8.66 4.94 11.12
CA HIS A 289 -9.10 6.31 10.84
C HIS A 289 -8.49 6.89 9.55
N LEU A 290 -7.33 6.39 9.12
CA LEU A 290 -6.69 6.77 7.86
C LEU A 290 -7.32 6.03 6.67
N ASP A 291 -7.48 6.72 5.55
CA ASP A 291 -7.93 6.13 4.29
C ASP A 291 -6.80 5.33 3.61
N PHE A 292 -5.55 5.81 3.72
CA PHE A 292 -4.33 5.08 3.38
C PHE A 292 -3.12 5.59 4.16
N ILE A 293 -2.05 4.79 4.19
CA ILE A 293 -0.80 5.05 4.90
C ILE A 293 0.36 4.92 3.92
N SER A 294 1.13 5.99 3.74
CA SER A 294 2.32 6.01 2.89
C SER A 294 3.55 5.64 3.71
N ILE A 295 4.08 4.42 3.52
CA ILE A 295 5.29 3.98 4.21
C ILE A 295 6.50 4.49 3.41
N MET A 296 7.34 5.32 4.02
CA MET A 296 8.55 5.86 3.40
C MET A 296 9.66 4.81 3.38
N THR A 297 9.53 3.80 2.52
CA THR A 297 10.48 2.68 2.35
C THR A 297 11.75 3.09 1.60
N TYR A 298 12.32 4.22 1.97
CA TYR A 298 13.56 4.80 1.45
C TYR A 298 14.28 5.53 2.60
N ASP A 299 15.47 6.07 2.32
CA ASP A 299 16.38 6.66 3.32
C ASP A 299 16.80 5.70 4.45
N PHE A 300 16.83 4.40 4.14
CA PHE A 300 17.36 3.36 5.03
C PHE A 300 18.88 3.51 5.26
N HIS A 301 19.58 4.04 4.26
CA HIS A 301 21.01 4.27 4.25
C HIS A 301 21.34 5.62 3.62
N GLY A 302 22.38 6.27 4.14
CA GLY A 302 22.97 7.49 3.60
C GLY A 302 24.31 7.76 4.27
N ALA A 303 24.94 8.89 3.95
CA ALA A 303 26.31 9.20 4.38
C ALA A 303 26.53 9.18 5.90
N TRP A 304 25.48 9.40 6.70
CA TRP A 304 25.49 9.35 8.17
C TRP A 304 25.85 7.97 8.74
N ARG A 305 25.94 6.92 7.92
CA ARG A 305 26.33 5.57 8.33
C ARG A 305 27.84 5.30 8.23
N GLY A 306 28.60 6.15 7.53
CA GLY A 306 30.05 5.97 7.34
C GLY A 306 30.47 4.91 6.31
N THR A 307 29.51 4.20 5.72
CA THR A 307 29.75 3.23 4.64
C THR A 307 28.74 3.42 3.51
N THR A 308 29.03 2.87 2.33
CA THR A 308 28.08 2.80 1.22
C THR A 308 26.97 1.80 1.53
N GLY A 309 25.79 2.08 0.99
CA GLY A 309 24.70 1.13 0.96
C GLY A 309 23.46 1.73 0.34
N HIS A 310 22.58 0.85 -0.15
CA HIS A 310 21.41 1.28 -0.89
C HIS A 310 20.37 1.91 0.05
N HIS A 311 19.76 3.03 -0.36
CA HIS A 311 18.82 3.75 0.50
C HIS A 311 17.38 3.20 0.47
N SER A 312 17.01 2.42 -0.54
CA SER A 312 15.68 1.81 -0.69
C SER A 312 15.75 0.34 -1.16
N PRO A 313 16.48 -0.56 -0.47
CA PRO A 313 16.55 -1.96 -0.87
C PRO A 313 15.21 -2.66 -0.67
N LEU A 314 14.81 -3.51 -1.62
CA LEU A 314 13.55 -4.26 -1.53
C LEU A 314 13.65 -5.33 -0.44
N PHE A 315 14.73 -6.08 -0.44
CA PHE A 315 15.01 -7.15 0.52
C PHE A 315 16.29 -6.85 1.30
N ARG A 316 16.50 -7.60 2.38
CA ARG A 316 17.75 -7.58 3.16
C ARG A 316 18.91 -8.11 2.30
N GLY A 317 20.04 -7.41 2.28
CA GLY A 317 21.30 -7.89 1.73
C GLY A 317 21.95 -8.94 2.62
N GLN A 318 22.61 -9.93 2.02
CA GLN A 318 23.32 -10.99 2.77
C GLN A 318 24.49 -10.41 3.57
N GLU A 319 25.13 -9.38 3.05
CA GLU A 319 26.27 -8.69 3.64
C GLU A 319 25.85 -7.51 4.53
N ASP A 320 24.54 -7.26 4.70
CA ASP A 320 24.06 -6.18 5.55
C ASP A 320 24.53 -6.39 6.99
N ALA A 321 25.11 -5.34 7.58
CA ALA A 321 25.48 -5.33 8.98
C ALA A 321 24.28 -5.70 9.86
N SER A 322 24.52 -6.35 11.00
CA SER A 322 23.45 -6.81 11.91
C SER A 322 22.41 -5.72 12.28
N PRO A 323 22.79 -4.44 12.51
CA PRO A 323 21.83 -3.36 12.74
C PRO A 323 20.90 -3.07 11.54
N ASP A 324 21.37 -3.32 10.32
CA ASP A 324 20.69 -2.96 9.07
C ASP A 324 19.78 -4.06 8.53
N ARG A 325 19.70 -5.19 9.23
CA ARG A 325 18.78 -6.30 8.88
C ARG A 325 17.30 -5.90 8.77
N PHE A 326 16.92 -4.76 9.35
CA PHE A 326 15.56 -4.21 9.33
C PHE A 326 15.40 -3.06 8.32
N SER A 327 16.47 -2.64 7.67
CA SER A 327 16.55 -1.44 6.83
C SER A 327 16.21 -1.77 5.37
N ASN A 328 15.06 -2.38 5.13
CA ASN A 328 14.56 -2.76 3.80
C ASN A 328 13.03 -2.73 3.73
N ALA A 329 12.51 -2.62 2.50
CA ALA A 329 11.08 -2.48 2.25
C ALA A 329 10.29 -3.72 2.73
N ASP A 330 10.79 -4.94 2.49
CA ASP A 330 10.09 -6.16 2.88
C ASP A 330 9.88 -6.26 4.40
N TYR A 331 10.91 -5.94 5.18
CA TYR A 331 10.80 -5.90 6.63
C TYR A 331 9.81 -4.84 7.09
N ALA A 332 9.90 -3.62 6.57
CA ALA A 332 9.04 -2.50 6.98
C ALA A 332 7.56 -2.80 6.69
N VAL A 333 7.24 -3.26 5.47
CA VAL A 333 5.88 -3.65 5.08
C VAL A 333 5.39 -4.80 5.95
N GLY A 334 6.17 -5.88 6.07
CA GLY A 334 5.81 -7.03 6.90
C GLY A 334 5.60 -6.66 8.36
N TYR A 335 6.36 -5.70 8.88
CA TYR A 335 6.21 -5.23 10.26
C TYR A 335 4.94 -4.42 10.46
N MET A 336 4.61 -3.50 9.55
CA MET A 336 3.37 -2.74 9.59
C MET A 336 2.13 -3.65 9.56
N LEU A 337 2.16 -4.69 8.72
CA LEU A 337 1.10 -5.71 8.66
C LEU A 337 0.97 -6.47 10.00
N ARG A 338 2.09 -6.91 10.60
CA ARG A 338 2.09 -7.58 11.92
C ARG A 338 1.57 -6.70 13.04
N LEU A 339 1.76 -5.37 12.95
CA LEU A 339 1.24 -4.41 13.92
C LEU A 339 -0.24 -4.04 13.69
N GLY A 340 -0.91 -4.67 12.72
CA GLY A 340 -2.36 -4.56 12.51
C GLY A 340 -2.79 -3.57 11.43
N ALA A 341 -1.88 -3.08 10.58
CA ALA A 341 -2.28 -2.32 9.41
C ALA A 341 -2.94 -3.23 8.36
N PRO A 342 -4.13 -2.88 7.83
CA PRO A 342 -4.71 -3.58 6.69
C PRO A 342 -3.86 -3.39 5.44
N ALA A 343 -3.52 -4.48 4.74
CA ALA A 343 -2.74 -4.41 3.49
C ALA A 343 -3.40 -3.47 2.46
N SER A 344 -4.74 -3.50 2.36
CA SER A 344 -5.56 -2.64 1.50
C SER A 344 -5.51 -1.14 1.83
N LYS A 345 -4.79 -0.73 2.88
CA LYS A 345 -4.52 0.68 3.22
C LYS A 345 -3.05 1.07 3.14
N LEU A 346 -2.13 0.12 2.96
CA LEU A 346 -0.70 0.41 2.93
C LEU A 346 -0.23 0.74 1.51
N LEU A 347 0.51 1.84 1.37
CA LEU A 347 1.22 2.21 0.16
C LEU A 347 2.72 2.08 0.40
N MET A 348 3.41 1.39 -0.50
CA MET A 348 4.87 1.27 -0.46
C MET A 348 5.53 2.46 -1.14
N GLY A 349 6.49 3.10 -0.48
CA GLY A 349 7.24 4.23 -1.00
C GLY A 349 8.27 3.81 -2.05
N ILE A 350 8.26 4.49 -3.18
CA ILE A 350 9.21 4.34 -4.29
C ILE A 350 9.91 5.70 -4.49
N PRO A 351 11.23 5.78 -4.26
CA PRO A 351 11.96 7.02 -4.47
C PRO A 351 12.29 7.21 -5.96
N THR A 352 12.18 8.45 -6.45
CA THR A 352 12.70 8.89 -7.76
C THR A 352 13.98 9.72 -7.57
N PHE A 353 14.77 9.34 -6.56
CA PHE A 353 16.05 9.93 -6.23
C PHE A 353 16.97 8.83 -5.70
N GLY A 354 18.26 9.11 -5.60
CA GLY A 354 19.24 8.23 -4.98
C GLY A 354 20.02 8.92 -3.86
N LYS A 355 20.68 8.11 -3.03
CA LYS A 355 21.67 8.61 -2.07
C LYS A 355 23.08 8.37 -2.59
N SER A 356 23.89 9.43 -2.58
CA SER A 356 25.25 9.45 -3.10
C SER A 356 26.29 9.62 -2.00
N PHE A 357 27.50 9.12 -2.26
CA PHE A 357 28.60 9.05 -1.32
C PHE A 357 29.92 9.36 -2.02
N THR A 358 30.86 9.92 -1.26
CA THR A 358 32.26 10.00 -1.66
C THR A 358 33.04 8.88 -0.98
N LEU A 359 33.63 7.98 -1.77
CA LEU A 359 34.41 6.83 -1.29
C LEU A 359 35.71 7.30 -0.63
N ALA A 360 36.09 6.65 0.46
CA ALA A 360 37.34 6.91 1.18
C ALA A 360 38.52 6.03 0.71
N SER A 361 38.24 5.01 -0.11
CA SER A 361 39.23 4.07 -0.64
C SER A 361 38.89 3.70 -2.08
N SER A 362 39.66 2.78 -2.68
CA SER A 362 39.34 2.19 -4.00
C SER A 362 38.24 1.14 -3.95
N GLU A 363 37.68 0.83 -2.77
CA GLU A 363 36.57 -0.11 -2.64
C GLU A 363 35.27 0.53 -3.12
N THR A 364 34.55 -0.17 -3.98
CA THR A 364 33.33 0.32 -4.65
C THR A 364 32.09 -0.51 -4.35
N GLY A 365 32.24 -1.58 -3.56
CA GLY A 365 31.15 -2.46 -3.15
C GLY A 365 30.20 -1.80 -2.15
N VAL A 366 29.14 -2.52 -1.81
CA VAL A 366 28.28 -2.18 -0.66
C VAL A 366 29.09 -2.36 0.62
N GLY A 367 28.95 -1.45 1.58
CA GLY A 367 29.73 -1.47 2.82
C GLY A 367 31.12 -0.81 2.71
N ALA A 368 31.52 -0.31 1.54
CA ALA A 368 32.78 0.41 1.36
C ALA A 368 32.82 1.68 2.23
N PRO A 369 33.98 2.05 2.81
CA PRO A 369 34.09 3.22 3.68
C PRO A 369 33.90 4.52 2.88
N VAL A 370 33.21 5.49 3.49
CA VAL A 370 32.91 6.80 2.85
C VAL A 370 33.55 7.94 3.64
N SER A 371 34.06 8.94 2.93
CA SER A 371 34.62 10.17 3.53
C SER A 371 33.55 11.24 3.76
N GLY A 372 32.37 11.07 3.16
CA GLY A 372 31.25 11.99 3.31
C GLY A 372 30.14 11.75 2.28
N PRO A 373 29.16 12.67 2.22
CA PRO A 373 28.14 12.66 1.18
C PRO A 373 28.77 12.79 -0.21
N GLY A 374 28.05 12.29 -1.22
CA GLY A 374 28.41 12.51 -2.62
C GLY A 374 28.29 13.98 -3.00
N ILE A 375 28.94 14.34 -4.10
CA ILE A 375 28.93 15.70 -4.64
C ILE A 375 27.47 16.11 -4.94
N PRO A 376 27.04 17.32 -4.54
CA PRO A 376 25.70 17.82 -4.86
C PRO A 376 25.41 17.81 -6.36
N GLY A 377 24.20 17.41 -6.71
CA GLY A 377 23.71 17.50 -8.08
C GLY A 377 23.55 18.95 -8.56
N ARG A 378 23.54 19.14 -9.88
CA ARG A 378 23.40 20.47 -10.52
C ARG A 378 22.11 21.19 -10.14
N PHE A 379 21.01 20.45 -10.03
CA PHE A 379 19.65 20.97 -9.84
C PHE A 379 19.17 20.80 -8.41
N THR A 380 19.39 19.62 -7.80
CA THR A 380 19.00 19.39 -6.40
C THR A 380 19.86 20.17 -5.42
N LYS A 381 21.14 20.38 -5.74
CA LYS A 381 22.12 21.11 -4.93
C LYS A 381 22.22 20.60 -3.48
N GLU A 382 21.88 19.33 -3.25
CA GLU A 382 21.93 18.69 -1.94
C GLU A 382 23.06 17.65 -1.90
N ALA A 383 24.03 17.84 -1.02
CA ALA A 383 25.11 16.86 -0.86
C ALA A 383 24.55 15.51 -0.42
N GLY A 384 24.93 14.45 -1.14
CA GLY A 384 24.51 13.08 -0.82
C GLY A 384 23.13 12.68 -1.34
N THR A 385 22.46 13.54 -2.12
CA THR A 385 21.18 13.24 -2.77
C THR A 385 21.28 13.63 -4.25
N LEU A 386 20.80 12.77 -5.14
CA LEU A 386 20.67 13.07 -6.58
C LEU A 386 19.26 12.74 -7.05
N ALA A 387 18.63 13.62 -7.81
CA ALA A 387 17.38 13.29 -8.51
C ALA A 387 17.63 12.19 -9.56
N TYR A 388 16.60 11.44 -9.95
CA TYR A 388 16.75 10.40 -10.98
C TYR A 388 17.28 10.98 -12.30
N TYR A 389 16.82 12.17 -12.70
CA TYR A 389 17.32 12.84 -13.90
C TYR A 389 18.80 13.28 -13.78
N GLU A 390 19.30 13.58 -12.57
CA GLU A 390 20.74 13.85 -12.34
C GLU A 390 21.54 12.55 -12.35
N ILE A 391 20.95 11.45 -11.88
CA ILE A 391 21.55 10.13 -11.96
C ILE A 391 21.69 9.72 -13.43
N CYS A 392 20.71 9.99 -14.30
CA CYS A 392 20.83 9.73 -15.73
C CYS A 392 22.08 10.38 -16.35
N ASP A 393 22.41 11.62 -15.97
CA ASP A 393 23.67 12.25 -16.39
C ASP A 393 24.90 11.61 -15.71
N PHE A 394 24.81 11.31 -14.42
CA PHE A 394 25.87 10.62 -13.68
C PHE A 394 26.27 9.28 -14.35
N LEU A 395 25.29 8.55 -14.88
CA LEU A 395 25.48 7.25 -15.52
C LEU A 395 26.35 7.31 -16.78
N HIS A 396 26.49 8.48 -17.42
CA HIS A 396 27.42 8.65 -18.53
C HIS A 396 28.87 8.43 -18.08
N GLY A 397 29.46 7.30 -18.49
CA GLY A 397 30.80 6.90 -18.09
C GLY A 397 30.91 6.33 -16.67
N ALA A 398 29.79 6.03 -16.01
CA ALA A 398 29.78 5.29 -14.75
C ALA A 398 29.78 3.77 -15.00
N THR A 399 30.23 3.01 -14.00
CA THR A 399 30.01 1.56 -13.94
C THR A 399 28.75 1.28 -13.16
N VAL A 400 27.80 0.57 -13.76
CA VAL A 400 26.53 0.19 -13.13
C VAL A 400 26.64 -1.23 -12.58
N HIS A 401 26.17 -1.41 -11.35
CA HIS A 401 26.15 -2.68 -10.63
C HIS A 401 24.72 -2.97 -10.16
N ARG A 402 24.39 -4.25 -9.98
CA ARG A 402 23.13 -4.68 -9.36
C ARG A 402 23.39 -5.47 -8.08
N ILE A 403 22.68 -5.10 -7.02
CA ILE A 403 22.66 -5.86 -5.77
C ILE A 403 21.53 -6.88 -5.89
N LEU A 404 21.82 -8.05 -6.46
CA LEU A 404 20.81 -9.07 -6.78
C LEU A 404 19.94 -9.45 -5.57
N GLY A 405 20.55 -9.61 -4.40
CA GLY A 405 19.84 -9.93 -3.16
C GLY A 405 18.91 -8.83 -2.64
N GLN A 406 19.13 -7.57 -3.04
CA GLN A 406 18.29 -6.42 -2.65
C GLN A 406 17.37 -5.94 -3.80
N GLN A 407 17.53 -6.49 -5.01
CA GLN A 407 16.81 -6.13 -6.25
C GLN A 407 16.88 -4.64 -6.63
N VAL A 408 18.05 -4.04 -6.50
CA VAL A 408 18.28 -2.62 -6.76
C VAL A 408 19.66 -2.37 -7.38
N PRO A 409 19.82 -1.33 -8.21
CA PRO A 409 21.11 -0.96 -8.78
C PRO A 409 21.91 0.00 -7.87
N TYR A 410 23.21 0.11 -8.15
CA TYR A 410 24.02 1.27 -7.78
C TYR A 410 25.00 1.57 -8.91
N ALA A 411 25.57 2.78 -8.93
CA ALA A 411 26.55 3.17 -9.92
C ALA A 411 27.77 3.82 -9.27
N THR A 412 28.93 3.66 -9.91
CA THR A 412 30.19 4.27 -9.46
C THR A 412 30.89 5.02 -10.59
N LYS A 413 31.49 6.17 -10.26
CA LYS A 413 32.25 7.00 -11.20
C LYS A 413 33.36 7.74 -10.44
N GLY A 414 34.61 7.37 -10.70
CA GLY A 414 35.73 7.83 -9.88
C GLY A 414 35.55 7.42 -8.42
N ASN A 415 35.58 8.38 -7.50
CA ASN A 415 35.32 8.16 -6.07
C ASN A 415 33.85 8.42 -5.68
N GLN A 416 32.94 8.56 -6.64
CA GLN A 416 31.52 8.78 -6.37
C GLN A 416 30.74 7.47 -6.49
N TRP A 417 29.82 7.25 -5.56
CA TRP A 417 28.92 6.10 -5.49
C TRP A 417 27.49 6.60 -5.34
N VAL A 418 26.52 6.04 -6.08
CA VAL A 418 25.10 6.36 -5.91
C VAL A 418 24.23 5.11 -5.94
N GLY A 419 23.40 4.94 -4.92
CA GLY A 419 22.36 3.91 -4.85
C GLY A 419 21.03 4.55 -5.20
N TYR A 420 20.34 4.00 -6.19
CA TYR A 420 19.16 4.59 -6.80
C TYR A 420 18.20 3.52 -7.31
N ASP A 421 16.98 3.91 -7.65
CA ASP A 421 16.02 3.04 -8.31
C ASP A 421 15.99 3.28 -9.83
N ASP A 422 15.88 2.19 -10.60
CA ASP A 422 15.66 2.23 -12.04
C ASP A 422 14.34 1.54 -12.42
N GLN A 423 13.99 1.53 -13.70
CA GLN A 423 12.73 0.94 -14.15
C GLN A 423 12.62 -0.56 -13.80
N GLU A 424 13.73 -1.28 -13.69
CA GLU A 424 13.74 -2.70 -13.33
C GLU A 424 13.46 -2.88 -11.83
N SER A 425 14.17 -2.17 -10.96
CA SER A 425 13.97 -2.24 -9.51
C SER A 425 12.58 -1.75 -9.11
N VAL A 426 12.07 -0.71 -9.79
CA VAL A 426 10.71 -0.20 -9.62
C VAL A 426 9.68 -1.27 -10.00
N LYS A 427 9.84 -1.96 -11.13
CA LYS A 427 8.93 -3.05 -11.53
C LYS A 427 8.96 -4.21 -10.54
N SER A 428 10.14 -4.59 -10.04
CA SER A 428 10.28 -5.58 -8.96
C SER A 428 9.54 -5.18 -7.69
N LYS A 429 9.67 -3.92 -7.28
CA LYS A 429 8.95 -3.34 -6.13
C LYS A 429 7.44 -3.37 -6.34
N VAL A 430 6.96 -3.08 -7.55
CA VAL A 430 5.54 -3.16 -7.87
C VAL A 430 5.03 -4.60 -7.90
N GLN A 431 5.82 -5.56 -8.40
CA GLN A 431 5.44 -6.96 -8.30
C GLN A 431 5.32 -7.39 -6.83
N TYR A 432 6.31 -7.01 -6.00
CA TYR A 432 6.28 -7.30 -4.57
C TYR A 432 5.03 -6.75 -3.86
N LEU A 433 4.65 -5.48 -4.10
CA LEU A 433 3.48 -4.90 -3.44
C LEU A 433 2.18 -5.60 -3.87
N LYS A 434 2.11 -6.11 -5.12
CA LYS A 434 0.98 -6.90 -5.60
C LYS A 434 0.90 -8.24 -4.89
N ASP A 435 2.03 -8.94 -4.78
CA ASP A 435 2.12 -10.23 -4.10
C ASP A 435 1.74 -10.11 -2.61
N ARG A 436 2.04 -8.95 -2.00
CA ARG A 436 1.64 -8.60 -0.63
C ARG A 436 0.23 -8.03 -0.49
N GLN A 437 -0.52 -7.91 -1.60
CA GLN A 437 -1.88 -7.36 -1.64
C GLN A 437 -1.99 -5.95 -1.02
N LEU A 438 -0.96 -5.13 -1.22
CA LEU A 438 -0.96 -3.75 -0.74
C LEU A 438 -1.93 -2.88 -1.53
N ALA A 439 -2.27 -1.71 -0.99
CA ALA A 439 -3.18 -0.78 -1.62
C ALA A 439 -2.61 -0.13 -2.90
N GLY A 440 -1.28 -0.15 -3.06
CA GLY A 440 -0.56 0.42 -4.20
C GLY A 440 0.79 1.00 -3.81
N ALA A 441 1.22 2.02 -4.56
CA ALA A 441 2.50 2.67 -4.40
C ALA A 441 2.36 4.16 -4.07
N MET A 442 3.32 4.67 -3.34
CA MET A 442 3.55 6.09 -3.14
C MET A 442 4.89 6.47 -3.76
N VAL A 443 4.96 7.60 -4.47
CA VAL A 443 6.19 8.09 -5.11
C VAL A 443 6.64 9.39 -4.47
N TRP A 444 7.92 9.42 -4.08
CA TRP A 444 8.63 10.63 -3.67
C TRP A 444 9.82 10.88 -4.61
N ALA A 445 9.79 11.86 -5.51
CA ALA A 445 8.70 12.78 -5.84
C ALA A 445 8.56 12.97 -7.37
N LEU A 446 7.43 13.51 -7.83
CA LEU A 446 7.14 13.76 -9.26
C LEU A 446 8.26 14.55 -9.93
N ASP A 447 8.69 15.60 -9.25
CA ASP A 447 9.68 16.56 -9.75
C ASP A 447 11.13 16.03 -9.70
N LEU A 448 11.38 14.81 -9.22
CA LEU A 448 12.70 14.17 -9.20
C LEU A 448 12.86 13.08 -10.26
N ASP A 449 11.77 12.64 -10.90
CA ASP A 449 11.81 11.81 -12.11
C ASP A 449 12.18 12.65 -13.34
N ASP A 450 12.48 12.04 -14.49
CA ASP A 450 12.70 12.78 -15.74
C ASP A 450 11.36 13.29 -16.34
N PHE A 451 10.77 14.28 -15.68
CA PHE A 451 9.44 14.80 -15.99
C PHE A 451 9.37 15.57 -17.33
N GLN A 452 10.51 16.08 -17.81
CA GLN A 452 10.65 16.71 -19.12
C GLN A 452 10.92 15.68 -20.23
N GLY A 453 11.53 14.54 -19.89
CA GLY A 453 11.94 13.48 -20.82
C GLY A 453 13.28 13.73 -21.52
N SER A 454 13.98 14.81 -21.15
CA SER A 454 15.19 15.28 -21.84
C SER A 454 16.49 14.76 -21.22
N PHE A 455 16.46 14.20 -20.02
CA PHE A 455 17.68 13.86 -19.27
C PHE A 455 18.15 12.41 -19.49
N CYS A 456 17.22 11.46 -19.61
CA CYS A 456 17.54 10.03 -19.67
C CYS A 456 17.63 9.46 -21.10
N GLY A 457 17.63 10.32 -22.13
CA GLY A 457 17.99 9.98 -23.51
C GLY A 457 16.93 9.20 -24.32
N ARG A 458 15.63 9.37 -24.01
CA ARG A 458 14.54 8.64 -24.68
C ARG A 458 13.29 9.46 -25.01
N ASP A 459 13.31 10.78 -24.79
CA ASP A 459 12.13 11.66 -24.87
C ASP A 459 10.92 11.10 -24.08
N LEU A 460 11.21 10.31 -23.05
CA LEU A 460 10.23 9.61 -22.24
C LEU A 460 10.03 10.37 -20.94
N ARG A 461 8.91 11.09 -20.86
CA ARG A 461 8.51 11.80 -19.64
C ARG A 461 8.15 10.82 -18.54
N PHE A 462 8.56 11.12 -17.31
CA PHE A 462 8.27 10.34 -16.10
C PHE A 462 8.58 8.83 -16.25
N PRO A 463 9.80 8.43 -16.64
CA PRO A 463 10.14 7.05 -16.94
C PRO A 463 9.95 6.10 -15.74
N LEU A 464 10.28 6.53 -14.51
CA LEU A 464 10.09 5.69 -13.33
C LEU A 464 8.62 5.61 -12.95
N ILE A 465 7.90 6.73 -12.95
CA ILE A 465 6.50 6.74 -12.53
C ILE A 465 5.60 6.03 -13.55
N ASN A 466 5.89 6.15 -14.84
CA ASN A 466 5.24 5.33 -15.87
C ASN A 466 5.56 3.84 -15.68
N ALA A 467 6.80 3.48 -15.34
CA ALA A 467 7.12 2.09 -15.00
C ALA A 467 6.30 1.59 -13.79
N VAL A 468 6.06 2.43 -12.77
CA VAL A 468 5.15 2.10 -11.66
C VAL A 468 3.72 1.89 -12.17
N LYS A 469 3.19 2.87 -12.90
CA LYS A 469 1.82 2.87 -13.43
C LYS A 469 1.54 1.64 -14.30
N ASP A 470 2.42 1.35 -15.25
CA ASP A 470 2.30 0.23 -16.17
C ASP A 470 2.40 -1.10 -15.42
N ALA A 471 3.35 -1.21 -14.50
CA ALA A 471 3.50 -2.40 -13.67
C ALA A 471 2.28 -2.60 -12.75
N LEU A 472 1.62 -1.54 -12.27
CA LEU A 472 0.39 -1.64 -11.49
C LEU A 472 -0.80 -2.09 -12.35
N ALA A 473 -0.86 -1.66 -13.61
CA ALA A 473 -1.92 -2.03 -14.55
C ALA A 473 -1.78 -3.45 -15.13
N ALA A 474 -0.57 -4.00 -15.20
CA ALA A 474 -0.32 -5.35 -15.70
C ALA A 474 -1.00 -6.42 -14.82
N THR A 475 -1.82 -7.29 -15.41
CA THR A 475 -2.55 -8.36 -14.70
C THR A 475 -1.73 -9.61 -14.49
#